data_AF-A0A2M7JRQ6-F1
#
_entry.id   AF-A0A2M7JRQ6-F1
#
_cell.length_a   1.000
_cell.length_b   1.000
_cell.length_c   1.000
_cell.angle_alpha   90.00
_cell.angle_beta   90.00
_cell.angle_gamma   90.00
#
_symmetry.space_group_name_H-M   'P 1'
#
loop_
_entity.id
_entity.type
_entity.pdbx_description
1 polymer ?
#
loop_
_entity_poly.entity_id
_entity_poly.type
_entity_poly.pdbx_seq_one_letter_code
_entity_poly.pdbx_strand_id
1 'polypeptide(L)' 'LESVRCIGCCSLGPVAVVDGKVFGRLGQDKVSGLLKEFK' A
#
# COMPACT_ATOMS: atom_id res chain seq x y z
N LEU A 1 -11.58 -2.87 3.52
CA LEU A 1 -10.16 -3.25 3.64
C LEU A 1 -10.08 -4.74 3.40
N GLU A 2 -9.32 -5.18 2.41
CA GLU A 2 -9.16 -6.61 2.11
C GLU A 2 -7.75 -7.05 2.49
N SER A 3 -7.62 -8.21 3.13
CA SER A 3 -6.33 -8.73 3.60
C SER A 3 -5.76 -9.70 2.58
N VAL A 4 -4.77 -9.24 1.82
CA VAL A 4 -4.05 -10.08 0.86
C VAL A 4 -2.76 -10.61 1.48
N ARG A 5 -2.47 -11.90 1.27
CA ARG A 5 -1.31 -12.58 1.85
C ARG A 5 -0.04 -12.43 1.02
N CYS A 6 -0.16 -12.33 -0.29
CA CYS A 6 0.99 -12.20 -1.19
C CYS A 6 0.62 -11.34 -2.40
N ILE A 7 1.47 -10.34 -2.69
CA ILE A 7 1.43 -9.53 -3.92
C ILE A 7 2.65 -9.84 -4.82
N GLY A 8 3.54 -10.75 -4.39
CA GLY A 8 4.77 -11.08 -5.14
C GLY A 8 5.85 -10.00 -5.04
N CYS A 9 5.68 -9.02 -4.15
CA CYS A 9 6.58 -7.89 -3.97
C CYS A 9 7.37 -7.99 -2.65
N CYS A 10 7.90 -9.18 -2.32
CA CYS A 10 8.56 -9.48 -1.05
C CYS A 10 9.72 -8.53 -0.70
N SER A 11 10.38 -7.95 -1.71
CA SER A 11 11.46 -6.96 -1.59
C SER A 11 10.98 -5.50 -1.40
N LEU A 12 9.68 -5.25 -1.56
CA LEU A 12 9.01 -3.94 -1.46
C LEU A 12 8.06 -3.89 -0.25
N GLY A 13 8.39 -4.59 0.84
CA GLY A 13 7.57 -4.59 2.06
C GLY A 13 7.28 -3.18 2.57
N PRO A 14 6.47 -3.07 3.63
CA PRO A 14 5.00 -3.01 3.53
C PRO A 14 4.48 -2.47 2.18
N VAL A 15 3.56 -3.23 1.59
CA VAL A 15 2.93 -2.95 0.29
C VAL A 15 1.41 -2.95 0.45
N ALA A 16 0.74 -1.99 -0.21
CA ALA A 16 -0.70 -1.94 -0.31
C ALA A 16 -1.11 -1.70 -1.77
N VAL A 17 -2.25 -2.26 -2.16
CA VAL A 17 -2.85 -2.00 -3.47
C VAL A 17 -4.05 -1.09 -3.26
N VAL A 18 -4.03 0.06 -3.93
CA VAL A 18 -5.15 1.01 -3.92
C VAL A 18 -5.51 1.31 -5.36
N ASP A 19 -6.77 1.08 -5.72
CA ASP A 19 -7.28 1.27 -7.09
C ASP A 19 -6.46 0.52 -8.16
N GLY A 20 -5.99 -0.70 -7.83
CA GLY A 20 -5.15 -1.51 -8.72
C GLY A 20 -3.68 -1.06 -8.84
N LYS A 21 -3.29 0.04 -8.19
CA LYS A 21 -1.89 0.50 -8.12
C LYS A 21 -1.19 -0.09 -6.92
N VAL A 22 -0.01 -0.66 -7.13
CA VAL A 22 0.84 -1.22 -6.07
C VAL A 22 1.71 -0.11 -5.47
N PHE A 23 1.53 0.15 -4.19
CA PHE A 23 2.35 1.07 -3.42
C PHE A 23 3.24 0.28 -2.48
N GLY A 24 4.56 0.28 -2.72
CA GLY A 24 5.56 -0.34 -1.85
C GLY A 24 6.27 0.67 -0.95
N ARG A 25 7.00 0.18 0.05
CA ARG A 25 7.74 1.01 1.04
C ARG A 25 6.83 2.05 1.72
N LEU A 26 5.66 1.59 2.15
CA LEU A 26 4.68 2.41 2.85
C LEU A 26 5.14 2.68 4.29
N GLY A 27 5.60 3.91 4.54
CA GLY A 27 5.80 4.44 5.90
C GLY A 27 4.53 5.09 6.43
N GLN A 28 4.45 5.33 7.75
CA GLN A 28 3.28 5.92 8.41
C GLN A 28 2.86 7.28 7.80
N ASP A 29 3.83 8.10 7.42
CA ASP A 29 3.62 9.38 6.74
C ASP A 29 2.96 9.20 5.36
N LYS A 30 3.49 8.27 4.55
CA LYS A 30 2.94 7.95 3.22
C LYS A 30 1.55 7.36 3.29
N VAL A 31 1.27 6.48 4.26
CA VAL A 31 -0.08 5.91 4.45
C VAL A 31 -1.09 7.02 4.76
N SER A 32 -0.71 7.99 5.60
CA SER A 32 -1.56 9.12 5.94
C SER A 32 -1.82 10.06 4.76
N GLY A 33 -0.80 10.29 3.91
CA GLY A 33 -0.96 11.03 2.65
C GLY A 33 -1.83 10.30 1.64
N LEU A 34 -1.65 8.99 1.51
CA LEU A 34 -2.41 8.14 0.59
C LEU A 34 -3.89 8.08 0.99
N LEU A 35 -4.20 7.98 2.29
CA LEU A 35 -5.59 8.07 2.77
C LEU A 35 -6.25 9.43 2.51
N LYS A 36 -5.47 10.51 2.42
CA LYS A 36 -6.00 11.86 2.13
C LYS A 36 -6.26 12.07 0.64
N GLU A 37 -5.40 11.53 -0.22
CA GLU A 37 -5.54 11.62 -1.69
C GLU A 37 -6.72 10.78 -2.21
N PHE A 38 -7.03 9.67 -1.55
CA PHE A 38 -8.11 8.75 -1.93
C PHE A 38 -9.41 8.93 -1.11
N LYS A 39 -9.61 10.11 -0.50
CA LYS A 39 -10.82 10.43 0.26
C LYS A 39 -12.06 10.56 -0.63
#